data_AF-A0A953I608-F1
#
_entry.id   AF-A0A953I608-F1
#
_cell.length_a   1.000
_cell.length_b   1.000
_cell.length_c   1.000
_cell.angle_alpha   90.00
_cell.angle_beta   90.00
_cell.angle_gamma   90.00
#
_symmetry.space_group_name_H-M   'P 1'
#
loop_
_entity.id
_entity.type
_entity.pdbx_description
1 polymer ?
#
loop_
_entity_poly.entity_id
_entity_poly.type
_entity_poly.pdbx_seq_one_letter_code
_entity_poly.pdbx_strand_id
1 'polypeptide(L)'
;MEFLSESHQNTFAHLMELNGAPSSRGMAALYLLARFGTRMARYVSPGEIAMDELLEDSKPWSSGERALVQLAAHLLTPWAWPCTVDEALSSLDADNFEVALEALRIAYGK
;
A
#
# COMPACT_ATOMS: atom_id res chain seq x y z
N MET A 1 12.21 2.35 -8.11
CA MET A 1 11.54 1.33 -7.30
C MET A 1 12.59 0.56 -6.53
N GLU A 2 12.89 1.07 -5.35
CA GLU A 2 13.68 0.36 -4.35
C GLU A 2 12.75 -0.56 -3.56
N PHE A 3 13.24 -1.70 -3.05
CA PHE A 3 12.45 -2.62 -2.24
C PHE A 3 13.19 -2.91 -0.94
N LEU A 4 12.45 -2.94 0.18
CA LEU A 4 12.99 -3.30 1.50
C LEU A 4 13.66 -4.68 1.54
N SER A 5 13.14 -5.65 0.77
CA SER A 5 13.68 -7.02 0.71
C SER A 5 13.21 -7.74 -0.56
N GLU A 6 13.84 -8.89 -0.85
CA GLU A 6 13.38 -9.79 -1.92
C GLU A 6 11.96 -10.30 -1.68
N SER A 7 11.57 -10.55 -0.42
CA SER A 7 10.20 -10.94 -0.07
C SER A 7 9.19 -9.83 -0.42
N HIS A 8 9.57 -8.58 -0.18
CA HIS A 8 8.75 -7.42 -0.53
C HIS A 8 8.58 -7.32 -2.05
N GLN A 9 9.67 -7.45 -2.80
CA GLN A 9 9.66 -7.45 -4.27
C GLN A 9 8.80 -8.58 -4.85
N ASN A 10 8.95 -9.81 -4.33
CA ASN A 10 8.20 -10.97 -4.79
C ASN A 10 6.71 -10.83 -4.51
N THR A 11 6.35 -10.32 -3.32
CA THR A 11 4.95 -10.05 -3.00
C THR A 11 4.38 -8.99 -3.93
N PHE A 12 5.11 -7.89 -4.16
CA PHE A 12 4.67 -6.85 -5.07
C PHE A 12 4.45 -7.37 -6.49
N ALA A 13 5.38 -8.15 -7.04
CA ALA A 13 5.24 -8.76 -8.36
C ALA A 13 3.99 -9.65 -8.45
N HIS A 14 3.74 -10.47 -7.42
CA HIS A 14 2.55 -11.31 -7.35
C HIS A 14 1.24 -10.48 -7.31
N LEU A 15 1.20 -9.42 -6.49
CA LEU A 15 0.02 -8.55 -6.41
C LEU A 15 -0.22 -7.78 -7.72
N MET A 16 0.84 -7.35 -8.41
CA MET A 16 0.76 -6.74 -9.74
C MET A 16 0.19 -7.71 -10.76
N GLU A 17 0.61 -8.98 -10.74
CA GLU A 17 0.07 -10.02 -11.63
C GLU A 17 -1.43 -10.25 -11.41
N LEU A 18 -1.86 -10.32 -10.14
CA LEU A 18 -3.29 -10.48 -9.80
C LEU A 18 -4.13 -9.27 -10.24
N ASN A 19 -3.60 -8.05 -10.07
CA ASN A 19 -4.33 -6.83 -10.40
C ASN A 19 -4.31 -6.52 -11.91
N GLY A 20 -3.25 -6.90 -12.61
CA GLY A 20 -3.05 -6.67 -14.04
C GLY A 20 -2.26 -5.40 -14.34
N ALA A 21 -2.89 -4.41 -14.99
CA ALA A 21 -2.24 -3.16 -15.42
C ALA A 21 -2.75 -1.95 -14.59
N PRO A 22 -2.34 -1.83 -13.32
CA PRO A 22 -2.77 -0.72 -12.47
C PRO A 22 -2.24 0.63 -12.97
N SER A 23 -2.96 1.70 -12.62
CA SER A 23 -2.45 3.06 -12.72
C SER A 23 -1.22 3.25 -11.81
N SER A 24 -0.49 4.38 -11.95
CA SER A 24 0.61 4.70 -11.04
C SER A 24 0.19 4.70 -9.57
N ARG A 25 -1.04 5.15 -9.29
CA ARG A 25 -1.67 5.12 -7.96
C ARG A 25 -1.98 3.71 -7.48
N GLY A 26 -2.54 2.87 -8.35
CA GLY A 26 -2.76 1.46 -8.04
C GLY A 26 -1.46 0.72 -7.76
N MET A 27 -0.42 0.98 -8.56
CA MET A 27 0.91 0.44 -8.37
C MET A 27 1.52 0.87 -7.03
N ALA A 28 1.38 2.15 -6.66
CA ALA A 28 1.83 2.65 -5.36
C ALA A 28 1.10 1.99 -4.18
N ALA A 29 -0.22 1.79 -4.30
CA ALA A 29 -1.01 1.07 -3.29
C ALA A 29 -0.54 -0.39 -3.17
N LEU A 30 -0.39 -1.12 -4.27
CA LEU A 30 0.10 -2.51 -4.25
C LEU A 30 1.52 -2.62 -3.69
N TYR A 31 2.38 -1.64 -3.95
CA TYR A 31 3.72 -1.56 -3.37
C TYR A 31 3.66 -1.43 -1.84
N LEU A 32 2.81 -0.54 -1.29
CA LEU A 32 2.60 -0.47 0.16
C LEU A 32 2.07 -1.79 0.73
N LEU A 33 1.08 -2.40 0.07
CA LEU A 33 0.46 -3.63 0.55
C LEU A 33 1.41 -4.82 0.52
N ALA A 34 2.36 -4.85 -0.41
CA ALA A 34 3.37 -5.90 -0.49
C ALA A 34 4.20 -6.04 0.81
N ARG A 35 4.29 -4.99 1.64
CA ARG A 35 4.92 -5.01 2.97
C ARG A 35 4.32 -6.05 3.91
N PHE A 36 3.05 -6.41 3.71
CA PHE A 36 2.29 -7.34 4.54
C PHE A 36 2.33 -8.78 4.02
N GLY A 37 3.05 -9.06 2.94
CA GLY A 37 3.21 -10.39 2.36
C GLY A 37 1.98 -10.89 1.61
N THR A 38 2.01 -12.18 1.25
CA THR A 38 1.04 -12.83 0.36
C THR A 38 -0.39 -12.85 0.88
N ARG A 39 -0.61 -12.63 2.18
CA ARG A 39 -1.97 -12.48 2.75
C ARG A 39 -2.78 -11.36 2.10
N MET A 40 -2.12 -10.39 1.46
CA MET A 40 -2.81 -9.30 0.75
C MET A 40 -3.47 -9.73 -0.55
N ALA A 41 -3.10 -10.88 -1.12
CA ALA A 41 -3.69 -11.39 -2.35
C ALA A 41 -5.22 -11.54 -2.26
N ARG A 42 -5.76 -11.79 -1.06
CA ARG A 42 -7.21 -11.92 -0.84
C ARG A 42 -8.02 -10.64 -1.09
N TYR A 43 -7.37 -9.48 -1.09
CA TYR A 43 -8.02 -8.18 -1.34
C TYR A 43 -7.76 -7.66 -2.76
N VAL A 44 -7.01 -8.40 -3.58
CA VAL A 44 -6.60 -7.93 -4.90
C VAL A 44 -7.28 -8.78 -5.96
N SER A 45 -8.02 -8.12 -6.84
CA SER A 45 -8.68 -8.69 -8.00
C SER A 45 -8.26 -7.93 -9.25
N PRO A 46 -8.54 -8.45 -10.47
CA PRO A 46 -8.21 -7.74 -11.70
C PRO A 46 -8.83 -6.34 -11.73
N GLY A 47 -7.98 -5.31 -11.75
CA GLY A 47 -8.36 -3.90 -11.80
C GLY A 47 -8.84 -3.29 -10.48
N GLU A 48 -8.87 -4.04 -9.37
CA GLU A 48 -9.46 -3.58 -8.11
C GLU A 48 -8.67 -4.06 -6.88
N ILE A 49 -8.74 -3.24 -5.82
CA ILE A 49 -8.24 -3.56 -4.49
C ILE A 49 -9.39 -3.28 -3.51
N ALA A 50 -9.82 -4.30 -2.77
CA ALA A 50 -10.92 -4.23 -1.80
C ALA A 50 -10.52 -3.45 -0.54
N MET A 51 -10.32 -2.14 -0.68
CA MET A 51 -9.80 -1.27 0.39
C MET A 51 -10.74 -1.17 1.59
N ASP A 52 -12.07 -1.19 1.39
CA ASP A 52 -13.02 -1.12 2.51
C ASP A 52 -12.90 -2.35 3.43
N GLU A 53 -12.81 -3.55 2.84
CA GLU A 53 -12.60 -4.80 3.60
C GLU A 53 -11.24 -4.81 4.29
N LEU A 54 -10.19 -4.37 3.59
CA LEU A 54 -8.85 -4.32 4.15
C LEU A 54 -8.73 -3.30 5.30
N LEU A 55 -9.37 -2.13 5.18
CA LEU A 55 -9.39 -1.12 6.24
C LEU A 55 -10.08 -1.65 7.49
N GLU A 56 -11.22 -2.34 7.33
CA GLU A 56 -11.93 -2.99 8.44
C GLU A 56 -11.05 -4.05 9.12
N ASP A 57 -10.45 -4.94 8.32
CA ASP A 57 -9.58 -6.02 8.80
C ASP A 57 -8.27 -5.53 9.42
N SER A 58 -7.84 -4.31 9.08
CA SER A 58 -6.63 -3.69 9.63
C SER A 58 -6.84 -3.05 11.01
N LYS A 59 -8.07 -2.84 11.47
CA LYS A 59 -8.37 -2.23 12.78
C LYS A 59 -7.59 -2.82 13.97
N PRO A 60 -7.39 -4.15 14.10
CA PRO A 60 -6.60 -4.73 15.19
C PRO A 60 -5.07 -4.70 14.98
N TRP A 61 -4.58 -4.20 13.83
CA TRP A 61 -3.14 -4.16 13.54
C TRP A 61 -2.45 -3.03 14.30
N SER A 62 -1.12 -3.01 14.26
CA SER A 62 -0.35 -1.93 14.87
C SER A 62 -0.66 -0.57 14.22
N SER A 63 -0.37 0.54 14.91
CA SER A 63 -0.58 1.89 14.37
C SER A 63 0.16 2.12 13.06
N GLY A 64 1.41 1.69 12.95
CA GLY A 64 2.20 1.86 11.74
C GLY A 64 1.66 1.04 10.56
N GLU A 65 1.25 -0.21 10.80
CA GLU A 65 0.63 -1.02 9.76
C GLU A 65 -0.70 -0.42 9.27
N ARG A 66 -1.53 0.09 10.20
CA ARG A 66 -2.77 0.78 9.83
C ARG A 66 -2.51 2.06 9.05
N ALA A 67 -1.48 2.83 9.42
CA ALA A 67 -1.10 4.03 8.69
C ALA A 67 -0.68 3.72 7.24
N LEU A 68 0.05 2.62 7.01
CA LEU A 68 0.38 2.17 5.66
C LEU A 68 -0.85 1.73 4.86
N VAL A 69 -1.81 1.02 5.47
CA VAL A 69 -3.07 0.64 4.81
C VAL A 69 -3.89 1.89 4.45
N GLN A 70 -3.99 2.84 5.38
CA GLN A 70 -4.68 4.11 5.16
C GLN A 70 -4.03 4.91 4.03
N LEU A 71 -2.70 4.96 3.99
CA LEU A 71 -1.96 5.61 2.92
C LEU A 71 -2.19 4.89 1.58
N ALA A 72 -2.20 3.56 1.53
CA ALA A 72 -2.51 2.81 0.32
C ALA A 72 -3.92 3.15 -0.21
N ALA A 73 -4.91 3.24 0.68
CA ALA A 73 -6.28 3.62 0.33
C ALA A 73 -6.31 5.04 -0.25
N HIS A 74 -5.64 5.97 0.44
CA HIS A 74 -5.53 7.36 0.03
C HIS A 74 -4.85 7.51 -1.34
N LEU A 75 -3.75 6.80 -1.59
CA LEU A 75 -3.06 6.88 -2.88
C LEU A 75 -3.92 6.32 -4.01
N LEU A 76 -4.65 5.23 -3.79
CA LEU A 76 -5.55 4.64 -4.78
C LEU A 76 -6.69 5.61 -5.12
N THR A 77 -7.41 6.10 -4.11
CA THR A 77 -8.59 6.95 -4.27
C THR A 77 -8.63 8.05 -3.18
N PRO A 78 -7.92 9.18 -3.39
CA PRO A 78 -7.73 10.21 -2.35
C PRO A 78 -9.02 10.82 -1.80
N TRP A 79 -10.06 10.90 -2.63
CA TRP A 79 -11.35 11.49 -2.27
C TRP A 79 -12.24 10.55 -1.46
N ALA A 80 -12.03 9.23 -1.54
CA ALA A 80 -12.78 8.24 -0.78
C ALA A 80 -12.18 8.04 0.62
N TRP A 81 -10.85 8.01 0.70
CA TRP A 81 -10.11 7.83 1.95
C TRP A 81 -9.12 8.97 2.15
N PRO A 82 -9.57 10.15 2.61
CA PRO A 82 -8.68 11.25 2.93
C PRO A 82 -7.70 10.82 4.03
N CYS A 83 -6.45 11.27 3.92
CA CYS A 83 -5.40 11.00 4.88
C CYS A 83 -4.45 12.20 4.93
N THR A 84 -4.17 12.70 6.12
CA THR A 84 -3.18 13.75 6.35
C THR A 84 -1.77 13.17 6.40
N VAL A 85 -0.77 14.04 6.22
CA VAL A 85 0.65 13.64 6.33
C VAL A 85 0.96 13.07 7.72
N ASP A 86 0.43 13.70 8.78
CA ASP A 86 0.62 13.22 10.15
C ASP A 86 -0.01 11.84 10.38
N GLU A 87 -1.23 11.60 9.89
CA GLU A 87 -1.89 10.29 10.00
C GLU A 87 -1.12 9.19 9.24
N ALA A 88 -0.57 9.53 8.08
CA ALA A 88 0.18 8.58 7.25
C ALA A 88 1.57 8.26 7.80
N LEU A 89 2.28 9.24 8.37
CA LEU A 89 3.73 9.12 8.59
C LEU A 89 4.15 9.12 10.07
N SER A 90 3.39 9.73 10.98
CA SER A 90 3.85 9.97 12.37
C SER A 90 4.09 8.70 13.20
N SER A 91 3.46 7.58 12.80
CA SER A 91 3.52 6.31 13.51
C SER A 91 4.39 5.25 12.83
N LEU A 92 5.06 5.61 11.74
CA LEU A 92 5.92 4.70 10.99
C LEU A 92 7.30 4.58 11.64
N ASP A 93 7.81 3.36 11.70
CA ASP A 93 9.24 3.11 11.90
C ASP A 93 10.05 3.47 10.64
N ALA A 94 11.37 3.43 10.72
CA ALA A 94 12.25 3.82 9.62
C ALA A 94 11.98 3.00 8.34
N ASP A 95 11.82 1.68 8.46
CA ASP A 95 11.60 0.80 7.32
C ASP A 95 10.27 1.12 6.62
N ASN A 96 9.19 1.26 7.39
CA ASN A 96 7.87 1.57 6.84
C ASN A 96 7.82 3.01 6.29
N PHE A 97 8.59 3.94 6.85
CA PHE A 97 8.71 5.30 6.34
C PHE A 97 9.36 5.33 4.95
N GLU A 98 10.46 4.59 4.73
CA GLU A 98 11.10 4.47 3.42
C GLU A 98 10.17 3.85 2.38
N VAL A 99 9.42 2.81 2.77
CA VAL A 99 8.39 2.20 1.92
C VAL A 99 7.29 3.22 1.56
N ALA A 100 6.83 4.02 2.51
CA ALA A 100 5.86 5.07 2.25
C ALA A 100 6.39 6.16 1.30
N LEU A 101 7.64 6.57 1.44
CA LEU A 101 8.28 7.54 0.55
C LEU A 101 8.40 7.02 -0.88
N GLU A 102 8.82 5.76 -1.06
CA GLU A 102 8.91 5.17 -2.40
C GLU A 102 7.52 5.03 -3.03
N ALA A 103 6.48 4.68 -2.26
CA ALA A 103 5.11 4.66 -2.74
C ALA A 103 4.64 6.05 -3.23
N LEU A 104 4.98 7.12 -2.49
CA LEU A 104 4.70 8.49 -2.91
C LEU A 104 5.43 8.85 -4.21
N ARG A 105 6.69 8.43 -4.37
CA ARG A 105 7.45 8.59 -5.62
C ARG A 105 6.80 7.81 -6.77
N ILE A 106 6.29 6.61 -6.54
CA ILE A 106 5.58 5.84 -7.57
C ILE A 106 4.29 6.56 -7.99
N ALA A 107 3.53 7.10 -7.03
CA ALA A 107 2.26 7.75 -7.29
C ALA A 107 2.40 9.11 -8.01
N TYR A 108 3.43 9.89 -7.67
CA TYR A 108 3.57 11.29 -8.07
C TYR A 108 4.87 11.63 -8.81
N GLY A 109 5.88 10.79 -8.72
CA GLY A 109 7.15 10.94 -9.43
C GLY A 109 6.91 10.76 -10.93
N LYS A 110 7.19 11.82 -11.69
CA LYS A 110 7.25 11.79 -13.14
C LYS A 110 8.59 11.24 -13.61
#